data_AF-S3LQA8-F1
#
_entry.id   AF-S3LQA8-F1
#
_cell.length_a   1.000
_cell.length_b   1.000
_cell.length_c   1.000
_cell.angle_alpha   90.00
_cell.angle_beta   90.00
_cell.angle_gamma   90.00
#
_symmetry.space_group_name_H-M   'P 1'
#
loop_
_entity.id
_entity.type
_entity.pdbx_description
1 polymer ?
#
loop_
_entity_poly.entity_id
_entity_poly.type
_entity_poly.pdbx_seq_one_letter_code
_entity_poly.pdbx_strand_id
1 'polypeptide(L)'
;MLVDDRIIAEIVVRIGRHYNENIATRFLRPLFAQILSNIDLSRHIVDLTEHSEDFVLQGFHLDDLYYDIIALARFIYLVRRDVLPNINSLTEANTKMATADKVYRNMAFSNLGPNLEVLSSMVLELYHATLQYDKKTAAGGKTVSSRIADLSDIERLLANTADA
;
A
#
# COMPACT_ATOMS: atom_id res chain seq x y z
N MET A 1 -2.70 -18.03 11.07
CA MET A 1 -2.09 -17.94 12.44
C MET A 1 -2.36 -16.54 12.94
N LEU A 2 -2.96 -16.37 14.12
CA LEU A 2 -3.22 -15.02 14.62
C LEU A 2 -1.91 -14.34 15.03
N VAL A 3 -1.80 -13.07 14.68
CA VAL A 3 -0.65 -12.25 15.02
C VAL A 3 -1.01 -11.31 16.14
N ASP A 4 -0.25 -11.43 17.22
CA ASP A 4 -0.31 -10.59 18.40
C ASP A 4 1.06 -9.91 18.55
N ASP A 5 1.28 -8.88 17.73
CA ASP A 5 2.52 -8.09 17.74
C ASP A 5 2.19 -6.60 17.62
N ARG A 6 2.54 -5.85 18.68
CA ARG A 6 2.25 -4.41 18.78
C ARG A 6 2.97 -3.58 17.73
N ILE A 7 4.17 -4.00 17.30
CA ILE A 7 4.95 -3.28 16.30
C ILE A 7 4.24 -3.41 14.95
N ILE A 8 3.80 -4.62 14.60
CA ILE A 8 3.06 -4.83 13.35
C ILE A 8 1.75 -4.03 13.35
N ALA A 9 1.01 -4.08 14.46
CA ALA A 9 -0.22 -3.29 14.64
C ALA A 9 0.02 -1.78 14.43
N GLU A 10 1.07 -1.21 15.02
CA GLU A 10 1.41 0.20 14.88
C GLU A 10 1.74 0.56 13.43
N ILE A 11 2.50 -0.28 12.72
CA ILE A 11 2.86 -0.06 11.31
C ILE A 11 1.61 -0.08 10.44
N VAL A 12 0.68 -1.03 10.65
CA VAL A 12 -0.58 -1.13 9.90
C VAL A 12 -1.42 0.14 10.07
N VAL A 13 -1.57 0.65 11.30
CA VAL A 13 -2.30 1.90 11.55
C VAL A 13 -1.63 3.10 10.87
N ARG A 14 -0.29 3.17 10.91
CA ARG A 14 0.47 4.24 10.21
C ARG A 14 0.26 4.18 8.69
N ILE A 15 0.28 2.98 8.11
CA ILE A 15 0.00 2.76 6.69
C ILE A 15 -1.42 3.19 6.34
N GLY A 16 -2.42 2.75 7.10
CA GLY A 16 -3.82 3.10 6.87
C GLY A 16 -4.05 4.60 6.91
N ARG A 17 -3.51 5.28 7.93
CA ARG A 17 -3.57 6.74 8.04
C ARG A 17 -2.94 7.43 6.83
N HIS A 18 -1.70 7.10 6.50
CA HIS A 18 -0.99 7.74 5.40
C HIS A 18 -1.66 7.48 4.05
N TYR A 19 -2.13 6.25 3.81
CA TYR A 19 -2.86 5.92 2.59
C TYR A 19 -4.11 6.79 2.46
N ASN A 20 -4.94 6.88 3.50
CA ASN A 20 -6.19 7.63 3.45
C ASN A 20 -5.99 9.14 3.35
N GLU A 21 -5.01 9.69 4.05
CA GLU A 21 -4.78 11.14 4.10
C GLU A 21 -3.98 11.65 2.88
N ASN A 22 -3.05 10.86 2.36
CA ASN A 22 -2.05 11.34 1.40
C ASN A 22 -2.08 10.66 0.02
N ILE A 23 -2.73 9.49 -0.09
CA ILE A 23 -2.79 8.72 -1.35
C ILE A 23 -4.22 8.67 -1.87
N ALA A 24 -5.16 8.13 -1.10
CA ALA A 24 -6.57 7.97 -1.48
C ALA A 24 -7.37 9.27 -1.30
N THR A 25 -6.80 10.40 -1.70
CA THR A 25 -7.49 11.69 -1.68
C THR A 25 -8.54 11.75 -2.80
N ARG A 26 -9.52 12.64 -2.66
CA ARG A 26 -10.57 12.85 -3.69
C ARG A 26 -10.03 13.17 -5.09
N PHE A 27 -8.82 13.73 -5.17
CA PHE A 27 -8.19 14.10 -6.44
C PHE A 27 -7.41 12.95 -7.09
N LEU A 28 -6.88 12.04 -6.27
CA LEU A 28 -6.03 10.94 -6.72
C LEU A 28 -6.84 9.65 -6.94
N ARG A 29 -7.89 9.41 -6.15
CA ARG A 29 -8.76 8.22 -6.29
C ARG A 29 -9.23 7.96 -7.73
N PRO A 30 -9.65 8.96 -8.53
CA PRO A 30 -10.05 8.72 -9.92
C PRO A 30 -8.91 8.19 -10.81
N LEU A 31 -7.66 8.55 -10.52
CA LEU A 31 -6.50 8.10 -11.29
C LEU A 31 -6.19 6.63 -11.05
N PHE A 32 -6.61 6.09 -9.90
CA PHE A 32 -6.37 4.70 -9.52
C PHE A 32 -7.51 3.77 -9.95
N ALA A 33 -8.59 4.28 -10.53
CA ALA A 33 -9.80 3.50 -10.80
C ALA A 33 -9.54 2.24 -11.64
N GLN A 34 -8.66 2.32 -12.64
CA GLN A 34 -8.28 1.16 -13.46
C GLN A 34 -7.45 0.13 -12.68
N ILE A 35 -6.57 0.57 -11.78
CA ILE A 35 -5.78 -0.34 -10.94
C ILE A 35 -6.73 -1.03 -9.94
N LEU A 36 -7.61 -0.25 -9.31
CA LEU A 36 -8.55 -0.70 -8.29
C LEU A 36 -9.78 -1.43 -8.86
N SER A 37 -9.92 -1.55 -10.19
CA SER A 37 -10.95 -2.40 -10.77
C SER A 37 -10.64 -3.90 -10.60
N ASN A 38 -9.40 -4.25 -10.23
CA ASN A 38 -9.08 -5.58 -9.75
C ASN A 38 -9.65 -5.75 -8.33
N ILE A 39 -10.70 -6.56 -8.21
CA ILE A 39 -11.47 -6.75 -6.97
C ILE A 39 -10.60 -7.32 -5.85
N ASP A 40 -9.79 -8.33 -6.14
CA ASP A 40 -8.93 -8.98 -5.12
C ASP A 40 -7.89 -7.99 -4.59
N LEU A 41 -7.22 -7.26 -5.50
CA LEU A 41 -6.28 -6.21 -5.14
C LEU A 41 -6.94 -5.14 -4.26
N SER A 42 -8.10 -4.64 -4.69
CA SER A 42 -8.81 -3.58 -3.98
C SER A 42 -9.27 -4.02 -2.60
N ARG A 43 -9.75 -5.26 -2.44
CA ARG A 43 -10.19 -5.79 -1.15
C ARG A 43 -9.04 -5.80 -0.15
N HIS A 44 -7.91 -6.39 -0.51
CA HIS A 44 -6.73 -6.48 0.34
C HIS A 44 -6.15 -5.11 0.73
N ILE A 45 -6.24 -4.12 -0.17
CA ILE A 45 -5.86 -2.73 0.17
C ILE A 45 -6.82 -2.14 1.20
N VAL A 46 -8.14 -2.33 1.03
CA VAL A 46 -9.16 -1.82 1.95
C VAL A 46 -9.03 -2.46 3.34
N ASP A 47 -8.78 -3.76 3.38
CA ASP A 47 -8.56 -4.52 4.62
C ASP A 47 -7.40 -3.91 5.42
N LEU A 48 -6.26 -3.64 4.77
CA LEU A 48 -5.08 -3.07 5.41
C LEU A 48 -5.21 -1.58 5.78
N THR A 49 -6.01 -0.81 5.03
CA THR A 49 -5.98 0.66 5.10
C THR A 49 -7.21 1.29 5.75
N GLU A 50 -8.40 0.76 5.52
CA GLU A 50 -9.65 1.35 6.04
C GLU A 50 -10.10 0.69 7.36
N HIS A 51 -9.76 -0.59 7.56
CA HIS A 51 -10.18 -1.35 8.75
C HIS A 51 -9.06 -1.55 9.78
N SER A 52 -7.92 -0.85 9.63
CA SER A 52 -6.74 -1.03 10.48
C SER A 52 -7.01 -1.02 12.00
N GLU A 53 -7.97 -0.23 12.50
CA GLU A 53 -8.30 -0.19 13.93
C GLU A 53 -9.08 -1.42 14.40
N ASP A 54 -10.06 -1.87 13.61
CA ASP A 54 -10.81 -3.11 13.87
C ASP A 54 -9.89 -4.34 13.80
N PHE A 55 -8.90 -4.29 12.90
CA PHE A 55 -7.87 -5.31 12.70
C PHE A 55 -6.95 -5.47 13.90
N VAL A 56 -6.58 -4.38 14.58
CA VAL A 56 -5.74 -4.42 15.78
C VAL A 56 -6.50 -5.01 16.97
N LEU A 57 -7.81 -4.77 17.06
CA LEU A 57 -8.63 -5.27 18.17
C LEU A 57 -8.95 -6.77 18.07
N GLN A 58 -9.10 -7.29 16.85
CA GLN A 58 -9.50 -8.69 16.62
C GLN A 58 -8.31 -9.64 16.41
N GLY A 59 -7.13 -9.09 16.09
CA GLY A 59 -5.97 -9.86 15.67
C GLY A 59 -6.09 -10.32 14.21
N PHE A 60 -4.97 -10.39 13.50
CA PHE A 60 -4.97 -10.72 12.07
C PHE A 60 -4.37 -12.08 11.79
N HIS A 61 -4.87 -12.73 10.75
CA HIS A 61 -4.28 -13.93 10.21
C HIS A 61 -3.01 -13.58 9.42
N LEU A 62 -1.89 -14.19 9.77
CA LEU A 62 -0.59 -13.92 9.15
C LEU A 62 -0.61 -14.11 7.62
N ASP A 63 -1.35 -15.10 7.15
CA ASP A 63 -1.61 -15.38 5.74
C ASP A 63 -2.31 -14.21 5.05
N ASP A 64 -3.39 -13.69 5.64
CA ASP A 64 -4.11 -12.54 5.12
C ASP A 64 -3.22 -11.28 5.09
N LEU A 65 -2.45 -11.04 6.17
CA LEU A 65 -1.52 -9.90 6.20
C LEU A 65 -0.48 -9.98 5.07
N TYR A 66 0.02 -11.17 4.74
CA TYR A 66 0.93 -11.30 3.60
C TYR A 66 0.26 -10.94 2.27
N TYR A 67 -0.99 -11.34 2.05
CA TYR A 67 -1.74 -10.95 0.86
C TYR A 67 -2.02 -9.45 0.80
N ASP A 68 -2.29 -8.83 1.95
CA ASP A 68 -2.47 -7.39 2.09
C ASP A 68 -1.19 -6.61 1.74
N ILE A 69 -0.04 -7.06 2.27
CA ILE A 69 1.28 -6.51 1.93
C ILE A 69 1.56 -6.63 0.43
N ILE A 70 1.29 -7.81 -0.17
CA ILE A 70 1.47 -8.05 -1.61
C ILE A 70 0.59 -7.09 -2.42
N ALA A 71 -0.68 -6.95 -2.04
CA ALA A 71 -1.61 -6.08 -2.74
C ALA A 71 -1.14 -4.63 -2.72
N LEU A 72 -0.72 -4.13 -1.55
CA LEU A 72 -0.25 -2.75 -1.44
C LEU A 72 1.07 -2.52 -2.17
N ALA A 73 2.01 -3.47 -2.15
CA ALA A 73 3.24 -3.40 -2.93
C ALA A 73 2.97 -3.37 -4.44
N ARG A 74 2.04 -4.21 -4.93
CA ARG A 74 1.60 -4.21 -6.33
C ARG A 74 0.95 -2.89 -6.72
N PHE A 75 0.09 -2.34 -5.86
CA PHE A 75 -0.53 -1.04 -6.09
C PHE A 75 0.53 0.06 -6.25
N ILE A 76 1.50 0.15 -5.33
CA ILE A 76 2.59 1.13 -5.41
C ILE A 76 3.35 1.01 -6.73
N TYR A 77 3.73 -0.21 -7.11
CA TYR A 77 4.39 -0.48 -8.38
C TYR A 77 3.57 -0.01 -9.59
N LEU A 78 2.28 -0.36 -9.63
CA LEU A 78 1.39 0.03 -10.74
C LEU A 78 1.19 1.54 -10.81
N VAL A 79 1.05 2.23 -9.67
CA VAL A 79 0.95 3.69 -9.65
C VAL A 79 2.25 4.33 -10.14
N ARG A 80 3.42 3.83 -9.72
CA ARG A 80 4.72 4.32 -10.21
C ARG A 80 4.90 4.11 -11.71
N ARG A 81 4.46 2.96 -12.24
CA ARG A 81 4.62 2.60 -13.65
C ARG A 81 3.61 3.31 -14.56
N ASP A 82 2.34 3.32 -14.18
CA ASP A 82 1.25 3.67 -15.08
C ASP A 82 0.69 5.08 -14.83
N VAL A 83 0.75 5.57 -13.58
CA VAL A 83 0.12 6.84 -13.20
C VAL A 83 1.13 7.98 -13.12
N LEU A 84 2.24 7.82 -12.39
CA LEU A 84 3.24 8.89 -12.20
C LEU A 84 3.76 9.47 -13.53
N PRO A 85 4.16 8.67 -14.54
CA PRO A 85 4.69 9.22 -15.78
C PRO A 85 3.65 10.02 -16.58
N ASN A 86 2.37 9.70 -16.41
CA ASN A 86 1.25 10.25 -17.16
C ASN A 86 0.45 11.31 -16.38
N ILE A 87 0.88 11.65 -15.16
CA ILE A 87 0.08 12.45 -14.22
C ILE A 87 -0.32 13.82 -14.78
N ASN A 88 0.57 14.46 -15.54
CA ASN A 88 0.32 15.76 -16.16
C ASN A 88 -0.76 15.67 -17.26
N SER A 89 -0.68 14.66 -18.12
CA SER A 89 -1.69 14.44 -19.18
C SER A 89 -3.05 14.06 -18.60
N LEU A 90 -3.07 13.29 -17.50
CA LEU A 90 -4.29 12.95 -16.76
C LEU A 90 -4.90 14.16 -16.03
N THR A 91 -4.08 15.15 -15.69
CA THR A 91 -4.52 16.40 -15.06
C THR A 91 -5.34 17.25 -16.03
N GLU A 92 -4.87 17.40 -17.26
CA GLU A 92 -5.49 18.25 -18.28
C GLU A 92 -6.90 17.77 -18.66
N ALA A 93 -7.09 16.46 -18.81
CA ALA A 93 -8.40 15.87 -19.13
C ALA A 93 -9.48 16.13 -18.04
N ASN A 94 -9.07 16.34 -16.79
CA ASN A 94 -9.96 16.50 -15.63
C ASN A 94 -10.19 17.97 -15.20
N THR A 95 -9.71 18.97 -15.96
CA THR A 95 -9.62 20.39 -15.50
C THR A 95 -10.87 21.26 -15.68
N LYS A 96 -12.06 20.71 -15.97
CA LYS A 96 -13.25 21.54 -16.24
C LYS A 96 -13.95 22.19 -15.01
N MET A 97 -13.44 22.08 -13.77
CA MET A 97 -14.10 22.65 -12.59
C MET A 97 -13.16 23.33 -11.57
N ALA A 98 -13.63 24.50 -11.08
CA ALA A 98 -13.24 25.32 -9.92
C ALA A 98 -11.75 25.61 -9.64
N THR A 99 -11.40 26.89 -9.51
CA THR A 99 -10.03 27.39 -9.31
C THR A 99 -9.40 27.05 -7.96
N ALA A 100 -10.18 26.96 -6.87
CA ALA A 100 -9.67 26.56 -5.55
C ALA A 100 -9.27 25.08 -5.51
N ASP A 101 -10.04 24.21 -6.15
CA ASP A 101 -9.72 22.78 -6.29
C ASP A 101 -8.47 22.56 -7.15
N LYS A 102 -8.08 23.52 -8.00
CA LYS A 102 -6.87 23.44 -8.80
C LYS A 102 -5.60 23.44 -7.96
N VAL A 103 -5.51 24.29 -6.93
CA VAL A 103 -4.30 24.38 -6.08
C VAL A 103 -4.14 23.10 -5.27
N TYR A 104 -5.18 22.66 -4.57
CA TYR A 104 -5.13 21.42 -3.77
C TYR A 104 -4.87 20.18 -4.62
N ARG A 105 -5.41 20.13 -5.84
CA ARG A 105 -5.14 19.06 -6.80
C ARG A 105 -3.68 19.07 -7.26
N ASN A 106 -3.16 20.23 -7.65
CA ASN A 106 -1.77 20.35 -8.07
C ASN A 106 -0.82 19.93 -6.94
N MET A 107 -1.12 20.30 -5.70
CA MET A 107 -0.37 19.84 -4.53
C MET A 107 -0.46 18.32 -4.35
N ALA A 108 -1.65 17.73 -4.46
CA ALA A 108 -1.83 16.28 -4.36
C ALA A 108 -1.03 15.54 -5.45
N PHE A 109 -0.95 16.10 -6.66
CA PHE A 109 -0.22 15.51 -7.78
C PHE A 109 1.29 15.66 -7.63
N SER A 110 1.78 16.85 -7.26
CA SER A 110 3.21 17.06 -7.01
C SER A 110 3.73 16.22 -5.84
N ASN A 111 2.88 15.96 -4.85
CA ASN A 111 3.24 15.18 -3.67
C ASN A 111 3.04 13.67 -3.85
N LEU A 112 2.42 13.22 -4.95
CA LEU A 112 2.13 11.79 -5.13
C LEU A 112 3.41 10.95 -5.12
N GLY A 113 4.46 11.36 -5.85
CA GLY A 113 5.75 10.66 -5.86
C GLY A 113 6.35 10.52 -4.46
N PRO A 114 6.64 11.63 -3.75
CA PRO A 114 7.14 11.58 -2.38
C PRO A 114 6.24 10.78 -1.41
N ASN A 115 4.92 10.91 -1.52
CA ASN A 115 3.99 10.16 -0.67
C ASN A 115 4.02 8.65 -0.94
N LEU A 116 4.26 8.24 -2.19
CA LEU A 116 4.46 6.83 -2.54
C LEU A 116 5.77 6.28 -1.97
N GLU A 117 6.84 7.08 -1.90
CA GLU A 117 8.09 6.65 -1.25
C GLU A 117 7.92 6.41 0.25
N VAL A 118 7.18 7.29 0.92
CA VAL A 118 6.83 7.12 2.33
C VAL A 118 5.99 5.87 2.53
N LEU A 119 4.95 5.68 1.70
CA LEU A 119 4.11 4.48 1.76
C LEU A 119 4.94 3.21 1.52
N SER A 120 5.78 3.20 0.49
CA SER A 120 6.66 2.08 0.14
C SER A 120 7.60 1.69 1.28
N SER A 121 8.16 2.69 1.96
CA SER A 121 9.05 2.46 3.11
C SER A 121 8.30 1.80 4.27
N MET A 122 7.07 2.24 4.56
CA MET A 122 6.24 1.63 5.61
C MET A 122 5.78 0.22 5.25
N VAL A 123 5.45 -0.04 3.97
CA VAL A 123 5.09 -1.40 3.53
C VAL A 123 6.28 -2.35 3.61
N LEU A 124 7.49 -1.87 3.31
CA LEU A 124 8.71 -2.65 3.47
C LEU A 124 9.01 -2.93 4.95
N GLU A 125 8.83 -1.93 5.82
CA GLU A 125 8.92 -2.06 7.27
C GLU A 125 7.95 -3.14 7.79
N LEU A 126 6.69 -3.08 7.34
CA LEU A 126 5.66 -4.08 7.66
C LEU A 126 6.06 -5.48 7.21
N TYR A 127 6.53 -5.62 5.97
CA TYR A 127 6.98 -6.91 5.42
C TYR A 127 8.09 -7.54 6.26
N HIS A 128 9.12 -6.78 6.61
CA HIS A 128 10.23 -7.29 7.41
C HIS A 128 9.78 -7.65 8.83
N ALA A 129 8.97 -6.83 9.49
CA ALA A 129 8.41 -7.14 10.81
C ALA A 129 7.59 -8.44 10.77
N THR A 130 6.77 -8.61 9.73
CA THR A 130 5.94 -9.80 9.51
C THR A 130 6.78 -11.06 9.31
N LEU A 131 7.86 -10.99 8.52
CA LEU A 131 8.81 -12.10 8.36
C LEU A 131 9.52 -12.47 9.67
N GLN A 132 9.90 -11.48 10.47
CA GLN A 132 10.54 -11.72 11.77
C GLN A 132 9.57 -12.43 12.73
N TYR A 133 8.32 -11.98 12.75
CA TYR A 133 7.26 -12.61 13.53
C TYR A 133 7.02 -14.05 13.09
N ASP A 134 6.85 -14.31 11.79
CA ASP A 134 6.63 -15.64 11.23
C ASP A 134 7.75 -16.62 11.61
N LYS A 135 9.01 -16.20 11.46
CA LYS A 135 10.19 -16.99 11.83
C LYS A 135 10.21 -17.32 13.33
N LYS A 136 9.90 -16.34 14.18
CA LYS A 136 9.89 -16.51 15.64
C LYS A 136 8.80 -17.50 16.05
N THR A 137 7.61 -17.37 15.50
CA THR A 137 6.44 -18.18 15.88
C THR A 137 6.49 -19.59 15.29
N ALA A 138 7.15 -19.78 14.14
CA ALA A 138 7.34 -21.11 13.56
C ALA A 138 8.26 -22.02 14.40
N ALA A 139 9.06 -21.48 15.33
CA ALA A 139 9.94 -22.23 16.25
C ALA A 139 10.79 -23.33 15.56
N GLY A 140 11.26 -23.08 14.32
CA GLY A 140 12.04 -24.03 13.52
C GLY A 140 11.23 -24.90 12.54
N GLY A 141 9.91 -24.76 12.51
CA GLY A 141 9.02 -25.34 11.51
C GLY A 141 8.93 -24.55 10.20
N LYS A 142 8.04 -24.97 9.29
CA LYS A 142 7.78 -24.24 8.04
C LYS A 142 7.03 -22.94 8.33
N THR A 143 7.58 -21.82 7.87
CA THR A 143 6.97 -20.49 7.96
C THR A 143 5.76 -20.38 7.02
N VAL A 144 4.82 -19.48 7.33
CA VAL A 144 3.70 -19.18 6.41
C VAL A 144 4.24 -18.58 5.11
N SER A 145 5.21 -17.67 5.22
CA SER A 145 5.89 -17.03 4.09
C SER A 145 6.48 -18.04 3.08
N SER A 146 6.94 -19.21 3.52
CA SER A 146 7.49 -20.24 2.62
C SER A 146 6.46 -20.83 1.63
N ARG A 147 5.17 -20.60 1.87
CA ARG A 147 4.07 -21.12 1.06
C ARG A 147 3.54 -20.10 0.04
N ILE A 148 4.00 -18.84 0.13
CA ILE A 148 3.50 -17.73 -0.68
C ILE A 148 4.61 -17.30 -1.65
N ALA A 149 4.54 -17.83 -2.88
CA ALA A 149 5.58 -17.61 -3.89
C ALA A 149 5.78 -16.12 -4.22
N ASP A 150 4.70 -15.34 -4.21
CA ASP A 150 4.70 -13.92 -4.58
C ASP A 150 5.51 -13.02 -3.62
N LEU A 151 5.88 -13.51 -2.43
CA LEU A 151 6.65 -12.72 -1.46
C LEU A 151 8.08 -12.43 -1.91
N SER A 152 8.67 -13.27 -2.78
CA SER A 152 10.05 -13.05 -3.24
C SER A 152 10.22 -11.76 -4.05
N ASP A 153 9.13 -11.23 -4.59
CA ASP A 153 9.13 -10.04 -5.43
C ASP A 153 8.87 -8.73 -4.66
N ILE A 154 8.52 -8.78 -3.37
CA ILE A 154 8.10 -7.59 -2.61
C ILE A 154 9.15 -6.48 -2.63
N GLU A 155 10.40 -6.81 -2.33
CA GLU A 155 11.48 -5.82 -2.32
C GLU A 155 11.69 -5.20 -3.71
N ARG A 156 11.52 -5.99 -4.78
CA ARG A 156 11.60 -5.51 -6.16
C ARG A 156 10.42 -4.60 -6.54
N LEU A 157 9.22 -4.91 -6.08
CA LEU A 157 8.02 -4.09 -6.30
C LEU A 157 8.10 -2.75 -5.56
N LEU A 158 8.70 -2.76 -4.36
CA LEU A 158 8.86 -1.59 -3.51
C LEU A 158 10.13 -0.79 -3.83
N ALA A 159 11.14 -1.41 -4.45
CA ALA A 159 12.32 -0.74 -4.94
C ALA A 159 11.92 0.39 -5.90
N ASN A 160 12.57 1.52 -5.74
CA ASN A 160 12.30 2.68 -6.57
C ASN A 160 12.71 2.37 -8.01
N THR A 161 11.79 2.42 -8.96
CA THR A 161 12.04 2.14 -10.39
C THR A 161 12.82 3.27 -11.09
N ALA A 162 13.52 4.11 -10.33
CA ALA A 162 14.25 5.27 -10.84
C ALA A 162 15.66 4.93 -11.38
N ASP A 163 16.13 3.69 -11.21
CA ASP A 163 17.44 3.23 -11.71
C ASP A 163 17.31 2.08 -12.74
N ALA A 164 16.57 2.32 -13.82
CA ALA A 164 16.61 1.49 -15.04
C ALA A 164 16.71 2.36 -16.30
#